data_AF-Q5QQS7-F1
#
_entry.id   AF-Q5QQS7-F1
#
_cell.length_a   1.000
_cell.length_b   1.000
_cell.length_c   1.000
_cell.angle_alpha   90.00
_cell.angle_beta   90.00
_cell.angle_gamma   90.00
#
_symmetry.space_group_name_H-M   'P 1'
#
loop_
_entity.id
_entity.type
_entity.pdbx_description
1 polymer ?
#
loop_
_entity_poly.entity_id
_entity_poly.type
_entity_poly.pdbx_seq_one_letter_code
_entity_poly.pdbx_strand_id
1 'polypeptide(L)'
;HFHDCFVQGCDGSVLISSNPGSKELPEKVTEDNRDIPADAYDVIEKAKAMVERTCPGVVSCADILAIAARDYLHLAGGPYYPVKKGRWDGKQKPMASLVYSNIPHANSTIDDLIKLFSSKGLTLNDLVVLSGAHTLG
;
A
#
# COMPACT_ATOMS: atom_id res chain seq x y z
N HIS A 1 -1.60 1.55 -1.90
CA HIS A 1 -1.59 0.07 -1.99
C HIS A 1 -0.19 -0.48 -2.26
N PHE A 2 0.56 0.03 -3.26
CA PHE A 2 1.94 -0.38 -3.52
C PHE A 2 2.84 -0.31 -2.27
N HIS A 3 2.87 0.85 -1.59
CA HIS A 3 3.69 1.08 -0.39
C HIS A 3 3.39 0.06 0.72
N ASP A 4 2.10 -0.15 1.03
CA ASP A 4 1.62 -1.16 1.98
C ASP A 4 2.21 -2.54 1.69
N CYS A 5 2.02 -3.05 0.47
CA CYS A 5 2.47 -4.37 0.08
C CYS A 5 3.99 -4.55 0.13
N PHE A 6 4.77 -3.49 -0.06
CA PHE A 6 6.22 -3.58 -0.16
C PHE A 6 6.91 -3.58 1.20
N VAL A 7 6.40 -2.89 2.22
CA VAL A 7 7.09 -2.78 3.53
C VAL A 7 7.03 -4.08 4.33
N GLN A 8 5.84 -4.67 4.50
CA GLN A 8 5.66 -5.90 5.29
C GLN A 8 4.56 -6.84 4.76
N GLY A 9 4.08 -6.58 3.55
CA GLY A 9 2.98 -7.30 2.92
C GLY A 9 1.70 -6.48 2.91
N CYS A 10 0.71 -6.91 2.12
CA CYS A 10 -0.53 -6.17 1.95
C CYS A 10 -1.45 -6.37 3.17
N ASP A 11 -1.19 -5.68 4.27
CA ASP A 11 -1.87 -5.85 5.55
C ASP A 11 -2.47 -4.55 6.10
N GLY A 12 -2.48 -3.45 5.34
CA GLY A 12 -3.04 -2.18 5.75
C GLY A 12 -2.21 -1.43 6.79
N SER A 13 -0.97 -1.85 7.05
CA SER A 13 -0.06 -1.20 8.01
C SER A 13 0.21 0.26 7.68
N VAL A 14 0.18 0.63 6.39
CA VAL A 14 0.36 2.01 5.91
C VAL A 14 -0.65 2.99 6.48
N LEU A 15 -1.81 2.50 6.93
CA LEU A 15 -2.90 3.32 7.45
C LEU A 15 -2.72 3.65 8.94
N ILE A 16 -1.82 2.96 9.65
CA ILE A 16 -1.68 3.06 11.10
C ILE A 16 -0.94 4.35 11.49
N SER A 17 -1.58 5.18 12.31
CA SER A 17 -0.97 6.36 12.94
C SER A 17 -0.33 6.02 14.29
N SER A 18 0.63 6.85 14.73
CA SER A 18 1.26 6.68 16.04
C SER A 18 0.29 7.04 17.17
N ASN A 19 0.37 6.30 18.28
CA ASN A 19 -0.30 6.69 19.52
C ASN A 19 0.57 7.68 20.30
N PRO A 20 -0.02 8.68 20.99
CA PRO A 20 0.73 9.56 21.88
C PRO A 20 1.58 8.77 22.88
N GLY A 21 2.87 9.08 22.97
CA GLY A 21 3.82 8.40 23.88
C GLY A 21 4.50 7.14 23.32
N SER A 22 4.21 6.72 22.08
CA SER A 22 4.95 5.65 21.40
C SER A 22 6.37 6.10 21.06
N LYS A 23 7.39 5.30 21.43
CA LYS A 23 8.79 5.52 21.02
C LYS A 23 9.06 5.13 19.56
N GLU A 24 8.23 4.24 19.01
CA GLU A 24 8.34 3.78 17.62
C GLU A 24 7.52 4.68 16.70
N LEU A 25 8.15 5.06 15.58
CA LEU A 25 7.53 5.84 14.51
C LEU A 25 6.84 4.89 13.51
N PRO A 26 5.58 5.15 13.13
CA PRO A 26 4.87 4.36 12.12
C PRO A 26 5.43 4.60 10.73
N GLU A 27 5.19 3.68 9.79
CA GLU A 27 5.59 3.87 8.39
C GLU A 27 4.98 5.15 7.78
N LYS A 28 3.78 5.56 8.21
CA LYS A 28 3.06 6.72 7.66
C LYS A 28 3.84 8.04 7.77
N VAL A 29 4.80 8.17 8.67
CA VAL A 29 5.57 9.41 8.89
C VAL A 29 6.97 9.41 8.27
N THR A 30 7.36 8.33 7.58
CA THR A 30 8.65 8.25 6.88
C THR A 30 8.68 9.17 5.68
N GLU A 31 9.87 9.63 5.30
CA GLU A 31 10.06 10.46 4.11
C GLU A 31 9.50 9.80 2.85
N ASP A 32 9.78 8.51 2.66
CA ASP A 32 9.29 7.70 1.54
C ASP A 32 7.75 7.60 1.43
N ASN A 33 7.03 7.83 2.54
CA ASN A 33 5.57 7.81 2.58
C ASN A 33 4.95 9.22 2.67
N ARG A 34 5.75 10.29 2.81
CA ARG A 34 5.24 11.67 2.89
C ARG A 34 4.59 12.13 1.59
N ASP A 35 4.99 11.55 0.46
CA ASP A 35 4.44 11.87 -0.85
C ASP A 35 3.07 11.22 -1.08
N ILE A 36 2.63 10.30 -0.19
CA ILE A 36 1.26 9.79 -0.24
C ILE A 36 0.30 10.94 0.11
N PRO A 37 -0.61 11.33 -0.81
CA PRO A 37 -1.51 12.44 -0.57
C PRO A 37 -2.36 12.23 0.69
N ALA A 38 -2.52 13.27 1.51
CA ALA A 38 -3.26 13.17 2.77
C ALA A 38 -4.72 12.73 2.55
N ASP A 39 -5.33 13.20 1.46
CA ASP A 39 -6.68 12.84 1.04
C ASP A 39 -6.81 11.37 0.62
N ALA A 40 -5.73 10.70 0.20
CA ALA A 40 -5.76 9.27 -0.07
C ALA A 40 -6.10 8.45 1.19
N TYR A 41 -5.60 8.87 2.36
CA TYR A 41 -5.97 8.24 3.64
C TYR A 41 -7.44 8.49 3.98
N ASP A 42 -7.92 9.72 3.79
CA ASP A 42 -9.31 10.10 4.06
C ASP A 42 -10.31 9.32 3.19
N VAL A 43 -9.94 9.05 1.93
CA VAL A 43 -10.75 8.24 1.01
C VAL A 43 -10.91 6.82 1.54
N ILE A 44 -9.82 6.19 2.00
CA ILE A 44 -9.85 4.84 2.57
C ILE A 44 -10.65 4.81 3.87
N GLU A 45 -10.51 5.81 4.74
CA GLU A 45 -11.29 5.92 5.98
C GLU A 45 -12.78 6.07 5.70
N LYS A 46 -13.17 6.93 4.74
CA LYS A 46 -14.57 7.08 4.31
C LYS A 46 -15.12 5.79 3.72
N ALA A 47 -14.36 5.10 2.87
CA ALA A 47 -14.74 3.81 2.32
C ALA A 47 -14.96 2.77 3.44
N LYS A 48 -14.03 2.68 4.39
CA LYS A 48 -14.15 1.79 5.56
C LYS A 48 -15.39 2.11 6.38
N ALA A 49 -15.66 3.37 6.69
CA ALA A 49 -16.84 3.78 7.44
C ALA A 49 -18.15 3.39 6.74
N MET A 50 -18.21 3.52 5.41
CA MET A 50 -19.40 3.13 4.64
C MET A 50 -19.58 1.62 4.58
N VAL A 51 -18.50 0.87 4.42
CA VAL A 51 -18.51 -0.60 4.42
C VAL A 51 -18.93 -1.13 5.80
N GLU A 52 -18.38 -0.58 6.89
CA GLU A 52 -18.74 -0.96 8.26
C GLU A 52 -20.22 -0.71 8.61
N ARG A 53 -20.85 0.33 8.03
CA ARG A 53 -22.31 0.54 8.18
C ARG A 53 -23.14 -0.57 7.55
N THR A 54 -22.59 -1.25 6.55
CA THR A 54 -23.29 -2.29 5.78
C THR A 54 -22.95 -3.69 6.28
N CYS A 55 -21.67 -3.96 6.57
CA CYS A 55 -21.15 -5.23 7.04
C CYS A 55 -20.11 -5.02 8.16
N PRO A 56 -20.58 -4.79 9.41
CA PRO A 56 -19.71 -4.49 10.54
C PRO A 56 -18.68 -5.60 10.81
N GLY A 57 -17.40 -5.24 10.89
CA GLY A 57 -16.30 -6.13 11.26
C GLY A 57 -15.95 -7.19 10.22
N VAL A 58 -16.44 -7.09 8.98
CA VAL A 58 -16.27 -8.13 7.96
C VAL A 58 -15.10 -7.84 7.01
N VAL A 59 -14.98 -6.60 6.53
CA VAL A 59 -14.03 -6.26 5.46
C VAL A 59 -12.79 -5.58 6.05
N SER A 60 -11.61 -6.15 5.81
CA SER A 60 -10.35 -5.57 6.29
C SER A 60 -9.98 -4.28 5.55
N CYS A 61 -9.24 -3.40 6.22
CA CYS A 61 -8.66 -2.22 5.59
C CYS A 61 -7.68 -2.61 4.46
N ALA A 62 -6.95 -3.72 4.62
CA ALA A 62 -6.08 -4.29 3.60
C ALA A 62 -6.83 -4.64 2.31
N ASP A 63 -8.03 -5.23 2.40
CA ASP A 63 -8.85 -5.50 1.21
C ASP A 63 -9.45 -4.23 0.62
N ILE A 64 -9.84 -3.25 1.45
CA ILE A 64 -10.30 -1.94 0.96
C ILE A 64 -9.21 -1.25 0.15
N LEU A 65 -7.95 -1.26 0.61
CA LEU A 65 -6.81 -0.72 -0.15
C LEU A 65 -6.65 -1.38 -1.52
N ALA A 66 -6.75 -2.71 -1.57
CA ALA A 66 -6.60 -3.47 -2.81
C ALA A 66 -7.74 -3.20 -3.80
N ILE A 67 -8.99 -3.11 -3.29
CA ILE A 67 -10.17 -2.82 -4.10
C ILE A 67 -10.12 -1.36 -4.60
N ALA A 68 -9.82 -0.41 -3.72
CA ALA A 68 -9.73 1.01 -4.06
C ALA A 68 -8.66 1.27 -5.13
N ALA A 69 -7.51 0.62 -5.06
CA ALA A 69 -6.47 0.73 -6.10
C ALA A 69 -6.97 0.24 -7.47
N ARG A 70 -7.69 -0.88 -7.52
CA ARG A 70 -8.29 -1.39 -8.75
C ARG A 70 -9.38 -0.45 -9.28
N ASP A 71 -10.25 0.02 -8.40
CA ASP A 71 -11.35 0.93 -8.77
C ASP A 71 -10.81 2.25 -9.31
N TYR A 72 -9.75 2.81 -8.71
CA TYR A 72 -9.06 3.99 -9.23
C TYR A 72 -8.51 3.75 -10.64
N LEU A 73 -7.78 2.65 -10.85
CA LEU A 73 -7.24 2.31 -12.16
C LEU A 73 -8.36 2.19 -13.21
N HIS A 74 -9.47 1.55 -12.85
CA HIS A 74 -10.61 1.39 -13.76
C HIS A 74 -11.28 2.73 -14.11
N LEU A 75 -11.49 3.59 -13.11
CA LEU A 75 -12.06 4.93 -13.30
C LEU A 75 -11.14 5.84 -14.13
N ALA A 76 -9.83 5.65 -14.05
CA ALA A 76 -8.85 6.34 -14.88
C ALA A 76 -8.77 5.81 -16.33
N GLY A 77 -9.66 4.88 -16.73
CA GLY A 77 -9.71 4.31 -18.07
C GLY A 77 -8.87 3.03 -18.25
N GLY A 78 -8.28 2.51 -17.17
CA GLY A 78 -7.54 1.27 -17.17
C GLY A 78 -8.45 0.02 -17.13
N PRO A 79 -7.83 -1.18 -17.21
CA PRO A 79 -8.57 -2.44 -17.22
C PRO A 79 -9.22 -2.72 -15.87
N TYR A 80 -10.44 -3.26 -15.91
CA TYR A 80 -11.05 -3.88 -14.75
C TYR A 80 -10.52 -5.30 -14.58
N TYR A 81 -10.06 -5.64 -13.37
CA TYR A 81 -9.67 -7.00 -13.02
C TYR A 81 -10.25 -7.41 -11.67
N PRO A 82 -10.55 -8.70 -11.46
CA PRO A 82 -11.02 -9.18 -10.17
C PRO A 82 -9.89 -9.17 -9.14
N VAL A 83 -10.08 -8.44 -8.04
CA VAL A 83 -9.17 -8.46 -6.89
C VAL A 83 -9.50 -9.69 -6.03
N LYS A 84 -8.48 -10.48 -5.66
CA LYS A 84 -8.60 -11.52 -4.63
C LYS A 84 -8.77 -10.86 -3.26
N LYS A 85 -9.71 -11.34 -2.45
CA LYS A 85 -10.03 -10.82 -1.10
C LYS A 85 -9.68 -11.84 -0.02
N GLY A 86 -9.84 -11.46 1.24
CA GLY A 86 -9.56 -12.26 2.43
C GLY A 86 -8.25 -11.88 3.13
N ARG A 87 -7.70 -10.68 2.86
CA ARG A 87 -6.55 -10.16 3.62
C ARG A 87 -6.98 -9.80 5.04
N TRP A 88 -6.06 -9.92 5.98
CA TRP A 88 -6.27 -9.49 7.37
C TRP A 88 -5.47 -8.23 7.63
N ASP A 89 -5.98 -7.38 8.52
CA ASP A 89 -5.27 -6.19 8.94
C ASP A 89 -4.10 -6.56 9.86
N GLY A 90 -2.93 -5.99 9.57
CA GLY A 90 -1.71 -6.13 10.35
C GLY A 90 -1.92 -5.59 11.75
N LYS A 91 -1.55 -6.39 12.77
CA LYS A 91 -1.64 -5.98 14.19
C LYS A 91 -0.36 -5.32 14.71
N GLN A 92 0.74 -5.49 13.97
CA GLN A 92 2.02 -4.92 14.34
C GLN A 92 2.13 -3.53 13.73
N LYS A 93 2.71 -2.61 14.50
CA LYS A 93 3.09 -1.31 13.94
C LYS A 93 4.22 -1.57 12.94
N PRO A 94 4.07 -1.16 11.68
CA PRO A 94 5.17 -1.21 10.74
C PRO A 94 6.22 -0.20 11.22
N MET A 95 7.44 -0.71 11.42
CA MET A 95 8.52 0.15 11.89
C MET A 95 8.98 1.02 10.73
N ALA A 96 9.07 2.34 10.95
CA ALA A 96 9.69 3.28 10.01
C ALA A 96 11.05 2.80 9.47
N SER A 97 11.80 2.02 10.27
CA SER A 97 13.08 1.41 9.89
C SER A 97 13.01 0.42 8.74
N LEU A 98 11.84 -0.17 8.45
CA LEU A 98 11.65 -1.11 7.36
C LEU A 98 11.36 -0.42 6.02
N VAL A 99 10.92 0.82 6.02
CA VAL A 99 10.40 1.46 4.80
C VAL A 99 11.50 1.66 3.76
N TYR A 100 12.62 2.28 4.18
CA TYR A 100 13.70 2.67 3.27
C TYR A 100 14.27 1.50 2.44
N SER A 101 14.46 0.33 3.07
CA SER A 101 15.03 -0.85 2.41
C SER A 101 14.02 -1.65 1.58
N ASN A 102 12.73 -1.34 1.73
CA ASN A 102 11.65 -2.09 1.10
C ASN A 102 10.91 -1.31 0.01
N ILE A 103 11.18 -0.02 -0.18
CA ILE A 103 10.58 0.81 -1.22
C ILE A 103 11.63 1.15 -2.29
N PRO A 104 11.30 1.06 -3.59
CA PRO A 104 12.19 1.53 -4.64
C PRO A 104 12.30 3.05 -4.61
N HIS A 105 13.51 3.57 -4.75
CA HIS A 105 13.79 5.00 -4.81
C HIS A 105 13.98 5.47 -6.24
N ALA A 106 13.70 6.75 -6.52
CA ALA A 106 13.84 7.33 -7.87
C ALA A 106 15.28 7.22 -8.45
N ASN A 107 16.28 7.09 -7.59
CA ASN A 107 17.70 6.91 -7.96
C ASN A 107 18.19 5.44 -7.90
N SER A 108 17.29 4.48 -7.67
CA SER A 108 17.64 3.06 -7.61
C SER A 108 18.11 2.55 -8.98
N THR A 109 19.16 1.74 -9.01
CA THR A 109 19.60 1.11 -10.26
C THR A 109 18.65 -0.01 -10.67
N ILE A 110 18.66 -0.42 -11.95
CA ILE A 110 17.85 -1.56 -12.41
C ILE A 110 18.18 -2.84 -11.64
N ASP A 111 19.45 -3.08 -11.31
CA ASP A 111 19.86 -4.25 -10.53
C ASP A 111 19.29 -4.22 -9.11
N ASP A 112 19.21 -3.04 -8.48
CA ASP A 112 18.59 -2.87 -7.17
C ASP A 112 17.08 -3.13 -7.23
N LEU A 113 16.42 -2.61 -8.25
CA LEU A 113 14.98 -2.83 -8.49
C LEU A 113 14.66 -4.31 -8.70
N ILE A 114 15.46 -5.02 -9.52
CA ILE A 114 15.29 -6.45 -9.76
C ILE A 114 15.44 -7.25 -8.46
N LYS A 115 16.47 -6.94 -7.64
CA LYS A 115 16.67 -7.60 -6.33
C LYS A 115 15.51 -7.34 -5.39
N LEU A 116 15.04 -6.09 -5.30
CA LEU A 116 13.93 -5.71 -4.43
C LEU A 116 12.65 -6.43 -4.84
N PHE A 117 12.27 -6.40 -6.11
CA PHE A 117 11.06 -7.10 -6.61
C PHE A 117 11.17 -8.62 -6.40
N SER A 118 12.34 -9.20 -6.68
CA SER A 118 12.59 -10.62 -6.44
C SER A 118 12.43 -11.00 -4.96
N SER A 119 12.83 -10.12 -4.04
CA SER A 119 12.62 -10.32 -2.59
C SER A 119 11.14 -10.39 -2.19
N LYS A 120 10.25 -9.86 -3.02
CA LYS A 120 8.79 -9.90 -2.87
C LYS A 120 8.13 -11.02 -3.68
N GLY A 121 8.92 -11.89 -4.30
CA GLY A 121 8.42 -12.95 -5.17
C GLY A 121 7.92 -12.46 -6.53
N LEU A 122 8.30 -11.23 -6.93
CA LEU A 122 7.94 -10.62 -8.21
C LEU A 122 9.08 -10.78 -9.22
N THR A 123 8.72 -11.01 -10.47
CA THR A 123 9.65 -11.21 -11.58
C THR A 123 10.07 -9.89 -12.22
N LEU A 124 11.07 -9.92 -13.11
CA LEU A 124 11.41 -8.77 -13.97
C LEU A 124 10.21 -8.29 -14.80
N ASN A 125 9.37 -9.21 -15.27
CA ASN A 125 8.17 -8.83 -16.00
C ASN A 125 7.19 -8.05 -15.10
N ASP A 126 7.03 -8.46 -13.85
CA ASP A 126 6.20 -7.74 -12.88
C ASP A 126 6.77 -6.35 -12.57
N LEU A 127 8.10 -6.20 -12.48
CA LEU A 127 8.74 -4.90 -12.36
C LEU A 127 8.37 -3.99 -13.53
N VAL A 128 8.48 -4.47 -14.77
CA VAL A 128 8.15 -3.68 -15.97
C VAL A 128 6.66 -3.32 -16.01
N VAL A 129 5.78 -4.30 -15.77
CA VAL A 129 4.33 -4.11 -15.80
C VAL A 129 3.86 -3.16 -14.69
N LEU A 130 4.35 -3.32 -13.46
CA LEU A 130 3.94 -2.49 -12.33
C LEU A 130 4.53 -1.07 -12.41
N SER A 131 5.70 -0.90 -13.03
CA SER A 131 6.25 0.44 -13.31
C SER A 131 5.37 1.25 -14.29
N GLY A 132 4.53 0.57 -15.08
CA GLY A 132 3.52 1.22 -15.93
C GLY A 132 2.50 2.06 -15.15
N ALA A 133 2.36 1.84 -13.83
CA ALA A 133 1.50 2.67 -12.98
C ALA A 133 1.91 4.15 -12.99
N HIS A 134 3.18 4.48 -13.25
CA HIS A 134 3.66 5.87 -13.41
C HIS A 134 3.05 6.60 -14.62
N THR A 135 2.19 5.95 -15.41
CA THR A 135 1.35 6.63 -16.41
C THR A 135 0.24 7.49 -15.77
N LEU A 136 -0.08 7.24 -14.50
CA LEU A 136 -1.01 8.01 -13.68
C LEU A 136 -0.22 8.54 -12.48
N GLY A 137 -0.37 9.83 -12.19
CA GLY A 137 0.30 10.48 -11.06
C GLY A 137 -0.02 9.83 -9.72
#